data_AF-A0A1S3KS46-F1
#
_entry.id   AF-A0A1S3KS46-F1
#
_cell.length_a   1.000
_cell.length_b   1.000
_cell.length_c   1.000
_cell.angle_alpha   90.00
_cell.angle_beta   90.00
_cell.angle_gamma   90.00
#
_symmetry.space_group_name_H-M   'P 1'
#
loop_
_entity.id
_entity.type
_entity.pdbx_description
1 polymer ?
#
loop_
_entity_poly.entity_id
_entity_poly.type
_entity_poly.pdbx_seq_one_letter_code
_entity_poly.pdbx_strand_id
1 'polypeptide(L)'
;MRTESKERTGGGQNVENKVQLPQWDKDWNLQPMNAHGLVDEYLEMVLQFGFITIFVAAFPLAPLLALLNNIIEIRLDAYKFVTQWRRPMPARATDIGIWHGILEGIGVLAVITNAFVIAITSDYIPRFVYAFRYGPCVDKGYRQDECLRGYMNSSLSVFDMGERWNVSEEQSRFCRYRDYRASPWSPVPYDFTLQFWHVLAARLAFIIVFEHLVFGIKSFIAYLIPDMPKSLCDRMRREKYLMQEMMYEAELEHLQKERKNGGRYHYEWP
;
A
#
# COMPACT_ATOMS: atom_id res chain seq x y z
N MET A 1 57.48 -2.47 44.88
CA MET A 1 57.81 -3.04 46.21
C MET A 1 56.65 -3.92 46.63
N ARG A 2 57.02 -5.14 47.01
CA ARG A 2 56.20 -6.28 47.43
C ARG A 2 55.63 -6.05 48.82
N THR A 3 54.38 -6.45 49.04
CA THR A 3 53.98 -7.25 50.22
C THR A 3 52.69 -8.00 49.90
N GLU A 4 52.84 -9.28 49.55
CA GLU A 4 51.81 -10.29 49.73
C GLU A 4 51.67 -10.60 51.22
N SER A 5 50.45 -10.86 51.70
CA SER A 5 50.23 -11.72 52.86
C SER A 5 48.81 -12.31 52.88
N LYS A 6 48.79 -13.62 52.66
CA LYS A 6 48.00 -14.62 53.40
C LYS A 6 46.59 -14.97 52.90
N GLU A 7 46.60 -16.05 52.13
CA GLU A 7 45.51 -16.96 51.82
C GLU A 7 44.90 -17.59 53.10
N ARG A 8 43.56 -17.63 53.15
CA ARG A 8 42.79 -18.62 53.91
C ARG A 8 41.78 -19.26 52.96
N THR A 9 42.07 -20.50 52.60
CA THR A 9 41.21 -21.42 51.88
C THR A 9 39.96 -21.74 52.70
N GLY A 10 38.81 -21.52 52.10
CA GLY A 10 37.51 -22.01 52.55
C GLY A 10 36.73 -22.43 51.31
N GLY A 11 36.66 -23.74 51.08
CA GLY A 11 35.99 -24.31 49.92
C GLY A 11 34.48 -24.16 49.97
N GLY A 12 33.87 -24.23 48.79
CA GLY A 12 32.43 -24.45 48.63
C GLY A 12 31.72 -23.31 47.92
N GLN A 13 31.24 -23.65 46.72
CA GLN A 13 30.27 -22.94 45.89
C GLN A 13 30.85 -21.88 44.95
N ASN A 14 31.24 -22.38 43.77
CA ASN A 14 31.30 -21.63 42.52
C ASN A 14 29.86 -21.19 42.16
N VAL A 15 29.33 -20.21 42.90
CA VAL A 15 28.23 -19.40 42.41
C VAL A 15 28.88 -18.47 41.40
N GLU A 16 28.63 -18.67 40.11
CA GLU A 16 28.94 -17.67 39.09
C GLU A 16 28.36 -16.33 39.57
N ASN A 17 29.21 -15.50 40.15
CA ASN A 17 28.92 -14.11 40.42
C ASN A 17 28.75 -13.47 39.04
N LYS A 18 27.54 -13.53 38.48
CA LYS A 18 27.15 -12.67 37.37
C LYS A 18 27.32 -11.25 37.88
N VAL A 19 28.46 -10.64 37.57
CA VAL A 19 28.72 -9.23 37.81
C VAL A 19 27.52 -8.49 37.23
N GLN A 20 26.67 -7.95 38.10
CA GLN A 20 25.47 -7.25 37.66
C GLN A 20 25.93 -5.95 37.03
N LEU A 21 26.03 -5.94 35.70
CA LEU A 21 26.32 -4.75 34.93
C LEU A 21 25.31 -3.65 35.28
N PRO A 22 25.76 -2.39 35.44
CA PRO A 22 24.85 -1.29 35.66
C PRO A 22 23.93 -1.10 34.44
N GLN A 23 22.76 -0.49 34.64
CA GLN A 23 21.75 -0.38 33.59
C GLN A 23 22.26 0.36 32.35
N TRP A 24 23.06 1.41 32.54
CA TRP A 24 23.60 2.20 31.43
C TRP A 24 24.59 1.39 30.57
N ASP A 25 25.34 0.44 31.13
CA ASP A 25 26.19 -0.49 30.35
C ASP A 25 25.34 -1.46 29.52
N LYS A 26 24.23 -1.94 30.09
CA LYS A 26 23.28 -2.81 29.36
C LYS A 26 22.66 -2.06 28.19
N ASP A 27 22.22 -0.82 28.41
CA ASP A 27 21.62 0.03 27.37
C ASP A 27 22.65 0.48 26.32
N TRP A 28 23.93 0.62 26.72
CA TRP A 28 25.01 0.93 25.80
C TRP A 28 25.30 -0.23 24.83
N ASN A 29 25.15 -1.47 25.29
CA ASN A 29 25.34 -2.67 24.47
C ASN A 29 24.19 -2.96 23.49
N LEU A 30 23.05 -2.26 23.59
CA LEU A 30 21.96 -2.34 22.61
C LEU A 30 22.31 -1.59 21.32
N GLN A 31 21.66 -1.99 20.22
CA GLN A 31 21.86 -1.33 18.93
C GLN A 31 21.33 0.11 18.98
N PRO A 32 22.11 1.12 18.55
CA PRO A 32 21.58 2.46 18.38
C PRO A 32 20.60 2.48 17.21
N MET A 33 19.50 3.21 17.35
CA MET A 33 18.58 3.45 16.24
C MET A 33 19.29 4.32 15.19
N ASN A 34 19.31 3.87 13.93
CA ASN A 34 19.94 4.60 12.83
C ASN A 34 19.37 6.02 12.73
N ALA A 35 20.15 6.97 12.18
CA ALA A 35 19.66 8.34 11.93
C ALA A 35 18.40 8.37 11.02
N HIS A 36 18.21 7.31 10.23
CA HIS A 36 17.03 7.07 9.40
C HIS A 36 16.11 5.98 9.97
N GLY A 37 16.21 5.60 11.25
CA GLY A 37 15.69 4.32 11.77
C GLY A 37 14.23 3.98 11.44
N LEU A 38 13.32 4.95 11.50
CA LEU A 38 11.91 4.73 11.15
C LEU A 38 11.68 4.57 9.64
N VAL A 39 12.61 5.01 8.78
CA VAL A 39 12.48 4.96 7.32
C VAL A 39 12.40 3.53 6.83
N ASP A 40 13.22 2.62 7.37
CA ASP A 40 13.22 1.21 6.96
C ASP A 40 11.90 0.52 7.35
N GLU A 41 11.40 0.81 8.55
CA GLU A 41 10.10 0.32 9.05
C GLU A 41 8.93 0.81 8.16
N TYR A 42 8.92 2.11 7.81
CA TYR A 42 7.91 2.64 6.90
C TYR A 42 8.06 2.09 5.47
N LEU A 43 9.31 1.90 4.99
CA LEU A 43 9.58 1.37 3.66
C LEU A 43 8.99 -0.02 3.50
N GLU A 44 9.19 -0.90 4.49
CA GLU A 44 8.62 -2.25 4.50
C GLU A 44 7.09 -2.21 4.38
N MET A 45 6.44 -1.39 5.20
CA MET A 45 4.97 -1.24 5.19
C MET A 45 4.46 -0.67 3.86
N VAL A 46 5.18 0.29 3.27
CA VAL A 46 4.81 0.91 1.99
C VAL A 46 5.02 -0.06 0.82
N LEU A 47 6.08 -0.85 0.82
CA LEU A 47 6.30 -1.90 -0.17
C LEU A 47 5.20 -2.95 -0.10
N GLN A 48 4.82 -3.37 1.11
CA GLN A 48 3.70 -4.28 1.31
C GLN A 48 2.38 -3.71 0.78
N PHE A 49 2.09 -2.43 1.08
CA PHE A 49 0.93 -1.73 0.50
C PHE A 49 0.98 -1.71 -1.03
N GLY A 50 2.15 -1.46 -1.62
CA GLY A 50 2.37 -1.51 -3.07
C GLY A 50 2.03 -2.88 -3.67
N PHE A 51 2.54 -3.97 -3.08
CA PHE A 51 2.25 -5.32 -3.55
C PHE A 51 0.77 -5.67 -3.50
N ILE A 52 0.07 -5.25 -2.44
CA ILE A 52 -1.36 -5.50 -2.29
C ILE A 52 -2.14 -4.71 -3.32
N THR A 53 -1.83 -3.43 -3.53
CA THR A 53 -2.67 -2.54 -4.34
C THR A 53 -2.40 -2.65 -5.83
N ILE A 54 -1.14 -2.72 -6.26
CA ILE A 54 -0.75 -2.73 -7.68
C ILE A 54 -1.10 -4.07 -8.36
N PHE A 55 -1.05 -5.18 -7.61
CA PHE A 55 -1.18 -6.53 -8.18
C PHE A 55 -2.43 -7.29 -7.72
N VAL A 56 -3.40 -6.61 -7.09
CA VAL A 56 -4.61 -7.26 -6.57
C VAL A 56 -5.40 -7.99 -7.67
N ALA A 57 -5.43 -7.45 -8.89
CA ALA A 57 -6.15 -8.07 -10.00
C ALA A 57 -5.54 -9.42 -10.43
N ALA A 58 -4.25 -9.64 -10.18
CA ALA A 58 -3.57 -10.88 -10.48
C ALA A 58 -3.69 -11.91 -9.33
N PHE A 59 -3.61 -11.45 -8.09
CA PHE A 59 -3.66 -12.32 -6.91
C PHE A 59 -4.62 -11.79 -5.83
N PRO A 60 -5.88 -12.27 -5.80
CA PRO A 60 -6.91 -11.73 -4.90
C PRO A 60 -6.71 -12.10 -3.42
N LEU A 61 -5.86 -13.08 -3.11
CA LEU A 61 -5.56 -13.50 -1.73
C LEU A 61 -4.45 -12.65 -1.08
N ALA A 62 -3.80 -11.72 -1.80
CA ALA A 62 -2.75 -10.86 -1.27
C ALA A 62 -3.15 -10.10 0.01
N PRO A 63 -4.35 -9.48 0.10
CA PRO A 63 -4.74 -8.74 1.30
C PRO A 63 -4.85 -9.62 2.55
N LEU A 64 -5.24 -10.90 2.40
CA LEU A 64 -5.31 -11.84 3.52
C LEU A 64 -3.92 -12.15 4.08
N LEU A 65 -2.94 -12.41 3.19
CA LEU A 65 -1.57 -12.68 3.59
C LEU A 65 -0.95 -11.44 4.25
N ALA A 66 -1.21 -10.27 3.70
CA ALA A 66 -0.79 -9.00 4.29
C ALA A 66 -1.38 -8.74 5.68
N LEU A 67 -2.65 -9.10 5.89
CA LEU A 67 -3.28 -8.98 7.21
C LEU A 67 -2.58 -9.87 8.24
N LEU A 68 -2.29 -11.12 7.89
CA LEU A 68 -1.55 -12.04 8.74
C LEU A 68 -0.14 -11.54 9.02
N ASN A 69 0.54 -11.01 7.99
CA ASN A 69 1.86 -10.40 8.15
C ASN A 69 1.82 -9.23 9.13
N ASN A 70 0.90 -8.28 8.93
CA ASN A 70 0.73 -7.11 9.80
C ASN A 70 0.45 -7.47 11.26
N ILE A 71 -0.30 -8.55 11.53
CA ILE A 71 -0.58 -9.00 12.90
C ILE A 71 0.71 -9.46 13.60
N ILE A 72 1.56 -10.19 12.88
CA ILE A 72 2.84 -10.68 13.39
C ILE A 72 3.82 -9.51 13.51
N GLU A 73 3.87 -8.66 12.50
CA GLU A 73 4.81 -7.53 12.39
C GLU A 73 4.66 -6.56 13.56
N ILE A 74 3.42 -6.16 13.90
CA ILE A 74 3.17 -5.28 15.05
C ILE A 74 3.77 -5.85 16.35
N ARG A 75 3.79 -7.18 16.52
CA ARG A 75 4.36 -7.83 17.70
C ARG A 75 5.88 -7.91 17.63
N LEU A 76 6.44 -8.23 16.45
CA LEU A 76 7.87 -8.30 16.23
C LEU A 76 8.52 -6.93 16.35
N ASP A 77 7.91 -5.88 15.79
CA ASP A 77 8.37 -4.51 15.94
C ASP A 77 8.34 -4.06 17.40
N ALA A 78 7.23 -4.30 18.11
CA ALA A 78 7.15 -3.98 19.53
C ALA A 78 8.25 -4.69 20.34
N TYR A 79 8.55 -5.95 20.02
CA TYR A 79 9.64 -6.70 20.64
C TYR A 79 11.01 -6.11 20.32
N LYS A 80 11.27 -5.76 19.06
CA LYS A 80 12.49 -5.10 18.57
C LYS A 80 12.73 -3.77 19.29
N PHE A 81 11.70 -2.92 19.39
CA PHE A 81 11.76 -1.63 20.09
C PHE A 81 12.02 -1.76 21.60
N VAL A 82 11.49 -2.80 22.25
CA VAL A 82 11.61 -2.97 23.71
C VAL A 82 12.90 -3.69 24.10
N THR A 83 13.41 -4.61 23.29
CA THR A 83 14.49 -5.52 23.69
C THR A 83 15.81 -5.34 22.93
N GLN A 84 15.78 -4.86 21.69
CA GLN A 84 16.97 -4.84 20.82
C GLN A 84 17.55 -3.44 20.63
N TRP A 85 16.70 -2.41 20.62
CA TRP A 85 17.11 -1.03 20.38
C TRP A 85 17.30 -0.24 21.66
N ARG A 86 18.29 0.65 21.64
CA ARG A 86 18.42 1.69 22.66
C ARG A 86 17.26 2.67 22.54
N ARG A 87 16.73 3.12 23.68
CA ARG A 87 15.60 4.06 23.74
C ARG A 87 15.88 5.32 22.89
N PRO A 88 15.06 5.59 21.85
CA PRO A 88 15.22 6.78 21.03
C PRO A 88 14.78 8.04 21.79
N MET A 89 15.32 9.18 21.37
CA MET A 89 14.87 10.48 21.88
C MET A 89 13.48 10.79 21.32
N PRO A 90 12.51 11.16 22.17
CA PRO A 90 11.15 11.43 21.72
C PRO A 90 11.15 12.69 20.83
N ALA A 91 10.67 12.52 19.60
CA ALA A 91 10.40 13.62 18.67
C ALA A 91 8.89 13.75 18.48
N ARG A 92 8.39 14.98 18.33
CA ARG A 92 6.98 15.24 18.00
C ARG A 92 6.86 15.44 16.49
N ALA A 93 5.96 14.71 15.87
CA ALA A 93 5.55 14.90 14.48
C ALA A 93 4.03 15.00 14.42
N THR A 94 3.51 15.82 13.51
CA THR A 94 2.08 16.02 13.27
C THR A 94 1.48 14.94 12.38
N ASP A 95 2.31 14.33 11.54
CA ASP A 95 1.95 13.48 10.42
C ASP A 95 3.09 12.49 10.12
N ILE A 96 2.80 11.53 9.22
CA ILE A 96 3.77 10.53 8.75
C ILE A 96 4.79 11.12 7.75
N GLY A 97 4.62 12.38 7.31
CA GLY A 97 5.51 13.08 6.41
C GLY A 97 5.39 12.61 4.95
N ILE A 98 6.54 12.45 4.28
CA ILE A 98 6.62 12.17 2.83
C ILE A 98 5.90 10.88 2.41
N TRP A 99 5.77 9.93 3.34
CA TRP A 99 5.10 8.66 3.10
C TRP A 99 3.63 8.81 2.71
N HIS A 100 2.96 9.88 3.17
CA HIS A 100 1.58 10.15 2.75
C HIS A 100 1.48 10.37 1.23
N GLY A 101 2.34 11.23 0.68
CA GLY A 101 2.39 11.48 -0.77
C GLY A 101 2.82 10.25 -1.57
N ILE A 102 3.73 9.43 -1.03
CA ILE A 102 4.14 8.17 -1.65
C ILE A 102 2.96 7.19 -1.72
N LEU A 103 2.21 7.01 -0.63
CA LEU A 103 1.02 6.15 -0.59
C LEU A 103 -0.06 6.63 -1.56
N GLU A 104 -0.26 7.95 -1.68
CA GLU A 104 -1.18 8.51 -2.67
C GLU A 104 -0.74 8.22 -4.10
N GLY A 105 0.56 8.42 -4.40
CA GLY A 105 1.15 8.11 -5.69
C GLY A 105 1.04 6.64 -6.07
N ILE A 106 1.32 5.73 -5.12
CA ILE A 106 1.12 4.28 -5.28
C ILE A 106 -0.36 3.99 -5.54
N GLY A 107 -1.29 4.65 -4.85
CA GLY A 107 -2.73 4.50 -5.07
C GLY A 107 -3.16 4.88 -6.49
N VAL A 108 -2.61 5.96 -7.06
CA VAL A 108 -2.87 6.34 -8.46
C VAL A 108 -2.27 5.32 -9.43
N LEU A 109 -1.01 4.92 -9.21
CA LEU A 109 -0.33 3.92 -10.03
C LEU A 109 -1.05 2.56 -10.00
N ALA A 110 -1.61 2.18 -8.86
CA ALA A 110 -2.36 0.94 -8.68
C ALA A 110 -3.59 0.89 -9.60
N VAL A 111 -4.32 2.00 -9.77
CA VAL A 111 -5.49 2.03 -10.67
C VAL A 111 -5.07 1.76 -12.12
N ILE A 112 -4.03 2.46 -12.58
CA ILE A 112 -3.51 2.33 -13.95
C ILE A 112 -2.99 0.91 -14.18
N THR A 113 -2.12 0.42 -13.32
CA THR A 113 -1.50 -0.91 -13.45
C THR A 113 -2.54 -2.04 -13.44
N ASN A 114 -3.53 -2.01 -12.55
CA ASN A 114 -4.60 -3.01 -12.54
C ASN A 114 -5.47 -2.95 -13.82
N ALA A 115 -5.71 -1.76 -14.37
CA ALA A 115 -6.42 -1.63 -15.65
C ALA A 115 -5.67 -2.34 -16.78
N PHE A 116 -4.36 -2.13 -16.86
CA PHE A 116 -3.49 -2.79 -17.83
C PHE A 116 -3.38 -4.30 -17.60
N VAL A 117 -3.28 -4.76 -16.34
CA VAL A 117 -3.28 -6.19 -16.01
C VAL A 117 -4.58 -6.84 -16.52
N ILE A 118 -5.73 -6.27 -16.22
CA ILE A 118 -7.02 -6.83 -16.66
C ILE A 118 -7.17 -6.76 -18.19
N ALA A 119 -6.72 -5.69 -18.84
CA ALA A 119 -6.90 -5.53 -20.28
C ALA A 119 -5.94 -6.38 -21.11
N ILE A 120 -4.66 -6.41 -20.72
CA ILE A 120 -3.56 -6.97 -21.55
C ILE A 120 -3.25 -8.41 -21.17
N THR A 121 -3.06 -8.69 -19.87
CA THR A 121 -2.58 -10.01 -19.42
C THR A 121 -3.72 -10.99 -19.24
N SER A 122 -4.90 -10.52 -18.84
CA SER A 122 -6.09 -11.37 -18.70
C SER A 122 -6.74 -11.71 -20.05
N ASP A 123 -7.32 -12.91 -20.10
CA ASP A 123 -8.16 -13.39 -21.19
C ASP A 123 -9.59 -12.85 -21.15
N TYR A 124 -9.89 -11.92 -20.24
CA TYR A 124 -11.24 -11.39 -20.04
C TYR A 124 -11.77 -10.63 -21.27
N ILE A 125 -11.01 -9.64 -21.78
CA ILE A 125 -11.45 -8.81 -22.91
C ILE A 125 -11.65 -9.63 -24.20
N PRO A 126 -10.71 -10.50 -24.63
CA PRO A 126 -10.91 -11.24 -25.87
C PRO A 126 -12.06 -12.26 -25.78
N ARG A 127 -12.27 -12.89 -24.60
CA ARG A 127 -13.45 -13.74 -24.35
C ARG A 127 -14.75 -12.96 -24.43
N PHE A 128 -14.77 -11.74 -23.89
CA PHE A 128 -15.92 -10.84 -23.98
C PHE A 128 -16.21 -10.46 -25.44
N VAL A 129 -15.22 -9.98 -26.18
CA VAL A 129 -15.38 -9.63 -27.61
C VAL A 129 -15.84 -10.84 -28.43
N TYR A 130 -15.28 -12.02 -28.17
CA TYR A 130 -15.74 -13.25 -28.81
C TYR A 130 -17.21 -13.52 -28.51
N ALA A 131 -17.60 -13.59 -27.24
CA ALA A 131 -18.97 -13.90 -26.83
C ALA A 131 -20.01 -12.95 -27.44
N PHE A 132 -19.69 -11.66 -27.55
CA PHE A 132 -20.61 -10.63 -28.04
C PHE A 132 -20.62 -10.40 -29.55
N ARG A 133 -19.53 -10.72 -30.28
CA ARG A 133 -19.41 -10.39 -31.71
C ARG A 133 -19.17 -11.57 -32.64
N TYR A 134 -18.60 -12.66 -32.15
CA TYR A 134 -18.13 -13.79 -32.96
C TYR A 134 -18.62 -15.17 -32.48
N GLY A 135 -19.09 -15.25 -31.25
CA GLY A 135 -19.55 -16.48 -30.62
C GLY A 135 -20.99 -16.82 -30.98
N PRO A 136 -21.46 -18.02 -30.58
CA PRO A 136 -22.80 -18.51 -30.87
C PRO A 136 -23.93 -17.68 -30.23
N CYS A 137 -23.59 -16.78 -29.31
CA CYS A 137 -24.55 -15.93 -28.60
C CYS A 137 -24.93 -14.64 -29.33
N VAL A 138 -24.31 -14.33 -30.47
CA VAL A 138 -24.68 -13.20 -31.33
C VAL A 138 -26.11 -13.35 -31.84
N ASP A 139 -26.47 -14.57 -32.31
CA ASP A 139 -27.74 -14.81 -33.01
C ASP A 139 -28.84 -15.41 -32.12
N LYS A 140 -28.47 -16.08 -31.01
CA LYS A 140 -29.41 -16.89 -30.20
C LYS A 140 -29.89 -16.22 -28.90
N GLY A 141 -29.42 -15.01 -28.62
CA GLY A 141 -29.67 -14.32 -27.36
C GLY A 141 -28.95 -14.98 -26.17
N TYR A 142 -28.83 -14.26 -25.06
CA TYR A 142 -28.05 -14.67 -23.88
C TYR A 142 -28.76 -15.75 -23.04
N ARG A 143 -29.01 -16.92 -23.63
CA ARG A 143 -29.55 -18.10 -22.93
C ARG A 143 -28.44 -19.14 -22.72
N GLN A 144 -27.77 -18.98 -21.58
CA GLN A 144 -26.96 -19.96 -20.81
C GLN A 144 -25.82 -20.75 -21.51
N ASP A 145 -24.66 -20.67 -20.84
CA ASP A 145 -23.51 -21.59 -20.77
C ASP A 145 -22.67 -21.93 -22.01
N GLU A 146 -23.14 -21.68 -23.24
CA GLU A 146 -22.38 -22.04 -24.45
C GLU A 146 -21.74 -20.86 -25.21
N CYS A 147 -21.77 -19.62 -24.69
CA CYS A 147 -21.25 -18.44 -25.41
C CYS A 147 -19.75 -18.49 -25.73
N LEU A 148 -18.98 -19.26 -24.96
CA LEU A 148 -17.54 -19.45 -25.18
C LEU A 148 -17.23 -20.77 -25.91
N ARG A 149 -18.24 -21.51 -26.37
CA ARG A 149 -18.06 -22.74 -27.13
C ARG A 149 -17.35 -22.42 -28.45
N GLY A 150 -16.20 -23.03 -28.66
CA GLY A 150 -15.35 -22.76 -29.82
C GLY A 150 -14.35 -21.61 -29.65
N TYR A 151 -14.30 -20.94 -28.48
CA TYR A 151 -13.36 -19.85 -28.22
C TYR A 151 -11.91 -20.26 -28.49
N MET A 152 -11.45 -21.39 -27.95
CA MET A 152 -10.08 -21.89 -28.16
C MET A 152 -9.75 -22.12 -29.64
N ASN A 153 -10.69 -22.63 -30.44
CA ASN A 153 -10.48 -22.83 -31.87
C ASN A 153 -10.44 -21.50 -32.65
N SER A 154 -11.14 -20.47 -32.17
CA SER A 154 -11.14 -19.14 -32.78
C SER A 154 -9.97 -18.25 -32.34
N SER A 155 -9.47 -18.44 -31.12
CA SER A 155 -8.39 -17.65 -30.54
C SER A 155 -6.99 -18.07 -31.03
N LEU A 156 -6.92 -19.21 -31.72
CA LEU A 156 -5.69 -19.79 -32.22
C LEU A 156 -5.60 -19.61 -33.73
N SER A 157 -4.55 -18.94 -34.20
CA SER A 157 -4.23 -18.84 -35.63
C SER A 157 -3.44 -20.08 -36.06
N VAL A 158 -3.61 -20.46 -37.32
CA VAL A 158 -2.93 -21.62 -37.93
C VAL A 158 -1.68 -21.14 -38.69
N PHE A 159 -0.57 -21.83 -38.51
CA PHE A 159 0.67 -21.62 -39.24
C PHE A 159 1.04 -22.88 -40.02
N ASP A 160 1.34 -22.74 -41.33
CA ASP A 160 1.88 -23.82 -42.14
C ASP A 160 3.41 -23.85 -42.00
N MET A 161 3.94 -24.94 -41.44
CA MET A 161 5.38 -25.14 -41.26
C MET A 161 6.08 -25.58 -42.57
N GLY A 162 5.30 -26.05 -43.55
CA GLY A 162 5.78 -26.61 -44.80
C GLY A 162 6.55 -25.61 -45.66
N GLU A 163 6.16 -24.33 -45.65
CA GLU A 163 6.84 -23.28 -46.44
C GLU A 163 8.28 -23.02 -45.99
N ARG A 164 8.60 -23.26 -44.71
CA ARG A 164 9.89 -22.88 -44.14
C ARG A 164 10.83 -24.05 -43.87
N TRP A 165 10.31 -25.25 -43.60
CA TRP A 165 11.12 -26.34 -43.06
C TRP A 165 11.08 -27.64 -43.88
N ASN A 166 10.46 -27.67 -45.08
CA ASN A 166 10.35 -28.87 -45.94
C ASN A 166 9.94 -30.13 -45.17
N VAL A 167 8.95 -29.98 -44.28
CA VAL A 167 8.46 -31.04 -43.39
C VAL A 167 7.68 -32.07 -44.21
N SER A 168 7.97 -33.36 -44.04
CA SER A 168 7.23 -34.46 -44.68
C SER A 168 5.79 -34.55 -44.16
N GLU A 169 4.86 -35.05 -44.97
CA GLU A 169 3.42 -35.21 -44.63
C GLU A 169 3.15 -36.07 -43.37
N GLU A 170 4.12 -36.86 -42.91
CA GLU A 170 4.00 -37.69 -41.70
C GLU A 170 4.08 -36.88 -40.39
N GLN A 171 4.61 -35.65 -40.42
CA GLN A 171 4.60 -34.74 -39.26
C GLN A 171 3.48 -33.71 -39.41
N SER A 172 2.92 -33.26 -38.28
CA SER A 172 1.85 -32.25 -38.25
C SER A 172 2.29 -30.97 -38.99
N ARG A 173 1.89 -30.85 -40.26
CA ARG A 173 2.21 -29.73 -41.16
C ARG A 173 1.73 -28.38 -40.64
N PHE A 174 0.68 -28.40 -39.82
CA PHE A 174 0.09 -27.20 -39.24
C PHE A 174 0.34 -27.14 -37.74
N CYS A 175 0.71 -25.96 -37.25
CA CYS A 175 0.75 -25.65 -35.83
C CYS A 175 -0.18 -24.48 -35.51
N ARG A 176 -0.58 -24.37 -34.24
CA ARG A 176 -1.48 -23.31 -33.77
C ARG A 176 -0.77 -22.43 -32.77
N TYR A 177 -0.88 -21.12 -32.92
CA TYR A 177 -0.31 -20.14 -32.01
C TYR A 177 -1.36 -19.10 -31.61
N ARG A 178 -1.11 -18.43 -30.49
CA ARG A 178 -2.06 -17.49 -29.90
C ARG A 178 -1.91 -16.12 -30.55
N ASP A 179 -2.65 -15.89 -31.62
CA ASP A 179 -2.76 -14.58 -32.28
C ASP A 179 -4.03 -14.54 -33.15
N TYR A 180 -4.46 -13.35 -33.55
CA TYR A 180 -5.64 -13.12 -34.40
C TYR A 180 -5.23 -12.84 -35.85
N ARG A 181 -4.52 -13.78 -36.47
CA ARG A 181 -3.99 -13.68 -37.84
C ARG A 181 -4.77 -14.54 -38.84
N ALA A 182 -4.78 -14.08 -40.08
CA ALA A 182 -5.47 -14.76 -41.17
C ALA A 182 -4.82 -16.12 -41.49
N SER A 183 -5.65 -17.10 -41.87
CA SER A 183 -5.19 -18.46 -42.16
C SER A 183 -4.32 -18.53 -43.43
N PRO A 184 -3.49 -19.57 -43.60
CA PRO A 184 -2.65 -19.76 -44.79
C PRO A 184 -3.45 -19.81 -46.12
N TRP A 185 -4.71 -20.26 -46.08
CA TRP A 185 -5.58 -20.36 -47.26
C TRP A 185 -6.34 -19.07 -47.61
N SER A 186 -6.16 -18.00 -46.83
CA SER A 186 -6.83 -16.72 -47.07
C SER A 186 -6.10 -15.94 -48.17
N PRO A 187 -6.75 -14.99 -48.87
CA PRO A 187 -6.11 -14.19 -49.93
C PRO A 187 -4.93 -13.35 -49.44
N VAL A 188 -4.87 -13.06 -48.13
CA VAL A 188 -3.78 -12.32 -47.46
C VAL A 188 -3.32 -13.14 -46.25
N PRO A 189 -2.46 -14.15 -46.44
CA PRO A 189 -2.06 -15.04 -45.36
C PRO A 189 -1.25 -14.32 -44.28
N TYR A 190 -1.44 -14.71 -43.02
CA TYR A 190 -0.70 -14.22 -41.84
C TYR A 190 -0.87 -12.74 -41.46
N ASP A 191 -1.72 -11.99 -42.16
CA ASP A 191 -2.03 -10.60 -41.82
C ASP A 191 -3.02 -10.50 -40.63
N PHE A 192 -3.12 -9.33 -40.02
CA PHE A 192 -4.03 -9.09 -38.90
C PHE A 192 -5.48 -9.13 -39.34
N THR A 193 -6.30 -9.92 -38.64
CA THR A 193 -7.74 -10.00 -38.89
C THR A 193 -8.49 -8.83 -38.25
N LEU A 194 -9.74 -8.59 -38.67
CA LEU A 194 -10.61 -7.63 -37.98
C LEU A 194 -10.86 -7.99 -36.50
N GLN A 195 -10.75 -9.27 -36.13
CA GLN A 195 -10.83 -9.70 -34.73
C GLN A 195 -9.72 -9.09 -33.89
N PHE A 196 -8.49 -9.02 -34.42
CA PHE A 196 -7.35 -8.38 -33.75
C PHE A 196 -7.69 -6.94 -33.38
N TRP A 197 -8.18 -6.17 -34.35
CA TRP A 197 -8.51 -4.75 -34.17
C TRP A 197 -9.69 -4.53 -33.21
N HIS A 198 -10.73 -5.36 -33.26
CA HIS A 198 -11.81 -5.29 -32.28
C HIS A 198 -11.34 -5.59 -30.86
N VAL A 199 -10.49 -6.61 -30.67
CA VAL A 199 -9.92 -6.93 -29.36
C VAL A 199 -9.02 -5.80 -28.87
N LEU A 200 -8.18 -5.24 -29.74
CA LEU A 200 -7.32 -4.10 -29.39
C LEU A 200 -8.14 -2.86 -29.01
N ALA A 201 -9.15 -2.51 -29.80
CA ALA A 201 -10.04 -1.39 -29.51
C ALA A 201 -10.79 -1.59 -28.19
N ALA A 202 -11.31 -2.80 -27.94
CA ALA A 202 -11.99 -3.12 -26.69
C ALA A 202 -11.05 -3.04 -25.47
N ARG A 203 -9.78 -3.44 -25.61
CA ARG A 203 -8.76 -3.30 -24.56
C ARG A 203 -8.53 -1.84 -24.19
N LEU A 204 -8.32 -0.99 -25.19
CA LEU A 204 -8.09 0.45 -24.98
C LEU A 204 -9.33 1.13 -24.38
N ALA A 205 -10.51 0.82 -24.91
CA ALA A 205 -11.77 1.35 -24.37
C ALA A 205 -11.99 0.93 -22.92
N PHE A 206 -11.71 -0.33 -22.58
CA PHE A 206 -11.81 -0.82 -21.21
C PHE A 206 -10.88 -0.06 -20.26
N ILE A 207 -9.61 0.15 -20.63
CA ILE A 207 -8.65 0.89 -19.79
C ILE A 207 -9.19 2.29 -19.50
N ILE A 208 -9.62 3.02 -20.53
CA ILE A 208 -10.16 4.39 -20.38
C ILE A 208 -11.37 4.39 -19.44
N VAL A 209 -12.36 3.52 -19.68
CA VAL A 209 -13.58 3.47 -18.86
C VAL A 209 -13.27 3.07 -17.42
N PHE A 210 -12.42 2.05 -17.22
CA PHE A 210 -12.05 1.56 -15.90
C PHE A 210 -11.32 2.64 -15.09
N GLU A 211 -10.33 3.31 -15.68
CA GLU A 211 -9.58 4.38 -15.02
C GLU A 211 -10.51 5.53 -14.60
N HIS A 212 -11.31 6.06 -15.53
CA HIS A 212 -12.20 7.19 -15.23
C HIS A 212 -13.27 6.83 -14.20
N LEU A 213 -13.79 5.60 -14.23
CA LEU A 213 -14.75 5.11 -13.25
C LEU A 213 -14.12 5.03 -11.85
N VAL A 214 -12.95 4.41 -11.73
CA VAL A 214 -12.29 4.22 -10.43
C VAL A 214 -11.81 5.55 -9.86
N PHE A 215 -11.23 6.44 -10.67
CA PHE A 215 -10.88 7.79 -10.23
C PHE A 215 -12.13 8.60 -9.83
N GLY A 216 -13.22 8.48 -10.59
CA GLY A 216 -14.51 9.10 -10.25
C GLY A 216 -15.04 8.63 -8.90
N ILE A 217 -14.99 7.32 -8.63
CA ILE A 217 -15.38 6.74 -7.34
C ILE A 217 -14.45 7.22 -6.22
N LYS A 218 -13.13 7.25 -6.44
CA LYS A 218 -12.16 7.78 -5.46
C LYS A 218 -12.49 9.22 -5.08
N SER A 219 -12.71 10.08 -6.07
CA SER A 219 -13.07 11.49 -5.86
C SER A 219 -14.42 11.64 -5.16
N PHE A 220 -15.40 10.80 -5.49
CA PHE A 220 -16.70 10.79 -4.82
C PHE A 220 -16.59 10.37 -3.35
N ILE A 221 -15.80 9.34 -3.04
CA ILE A 221 -15.56 8.91 -1.64
C ILE A 221 -14.85 10.02 -0.85
N ALA A 222 -13.84 10.66 -1.45
CA ALA A 222 -13.14 11.79 -0.83
C ALA A 222 -14.07 12.98 -0.57
N TYR A 223 -15.07 13.20 -1.43
CA TYR A 223 -16.10 14.22 -1.20
C TYR A 223 -17.06 13.86 -0.06
N LEU A 224 -17.38 12.57 0.12
CA LEU A 224 -18.31 12.12 1.16
C LEU A 224 -17.70 12.10 2.56
N ILE A 225 -16.41 11.79 2.67
CA ILE A 225 -15.73 11.62 3.96
C ILE A 225 -15.02 12.94 4.32
N PRO A 226 -15.49 13.69 5.34
CA PRO A 226 -14.82 14.90 5.77
C PRO A 226 -13.46 14.56 6.41
N ASP A 227 -12.41 15.29 6.05
CA ASP A 227 -11.04 15.06 6.53
C ASP A 227 -10.91 15.17 8.06
N MET A 228 -11.78 15.94 8.72
CA MET A 228 -11.81 16.09 10.17
C MET A 228 -13.09 15.52 10.78
N PRO A 229 -13.00 14.57 11.73
CA PRO A 229 -14.17 14.03 12.41
C PRO A 229 -14.80 15.09 13.32
N LYS A 230 -16.14 15.13 13.37
CA LYS A 230 -16.93 16.11 14.15
C LYS A 230 -16.55 16.12 15.63
N SER A 231 -16.35 14.95 16.23
CA SER A 231 -15.99 14.81 17.65
C SER A 231 -14.67 15.53 18.00
N LEU A 232 -13.71 15.56 17.08
CA LEU A 232 -12.44 16.25 17.27
C LEU A 232 -12.59 17.76 17.07
N CYS A 233 -13.39 18.17 16.09
CA CYS A 233 -13.77 19.58 15.89
C CYS A 233 -14.46 20.15 17.15
N ASP A 234 -15.38 19.39 17.75
CA ASP A 234 -16.10 19.77 18.95
C ASP A 234 -15.17 19.88 20.17
N ARG A 235 -14.22 18.93 20.32
CA ARG A 235 -13.19 18.99 21.37
C ARG A 235 -12.29 20.21 21.22
N MET A 236 -11.76 20.47 20.02
CA MET A 236 -10.94 21.66 19.77
C MET A 236 -11.72 22.95 20.01
N ARG A 237 -13.01 22.99 19.64
CA ARG A 237 -13.88 24.15 19.90
C ARG A 237 -14.08 24.36 21.40
N ARG A 238 -14.30 23.27 22.16
CA ARG A 238 -14.43 23.31 23.61
C ARG A 238 -13.15 23.78 24.30
N GLU A 239 -11.99 23.27 23.90
CA GLU A 239 -10.69 23.70 24.44
C GLU A 239 -10.43 25.17 24.15
N LYS A 240 -10.72 25.64 22.93
CA LYS A 240 -10.61 27.06 22.57
C LYS A 240 -11.54 27.95 23.40
N TYR A 241 -12.79 27.52 23.60
CA TYR A 241 -13.76 28.25 24.41
C TYR A 241 -13.28 28.38 25.87
N LEU A 242 -12.88 27.27 26.50
CA LEU A 242 -12.37 27.26 27.88
C LEU A 242 -11.11 28.11 28.03
N MET A 243 -10.20 28.07 27.05
CA MET A 243 -9.00 28.92 27.05
C MET A 243 -9.35 30.41 27.00
N GLN A 244 -10.34 30.80 26.19
CA GLN A 244 -10.78 32.19 26.07
C GLN A 244 -11.47 32.69 27.35
N GLU A 245 -12.29 31.85 27.98
CA GLU A 245 -12.93 32.14 29.26
C GLU A 245 -11.87 32.36 30.37
N MET A 246 -10.90 31.44 30.50
CA MET A 246 -9.80 31.59 31.47
C MET A 246 -8.95 32.84 31.21
N MET A 247 -8.69 33.20 29.94
CA MET A 247 -7.93 34.41 29.60
C MET A 247 -8.68 35.67 30.01
N TYR A 248 -9.99 35.73 29.76
CA TYR A 248 -10.84 36.86 30.13
C TYR A 248 -10.94 37.03 31.65
N GLU A 249 -11.13 35.94 32.39
CA GLU A 249 -11.13 35.96 33.86
C GLU A 249 -9.79 36.45 34.42
N ALA A 250 -8.67 35.97 33.89
CA ALA A 250 -7.34 36.42 34.30
C ALA A 250 -7.09 37.90 34.02
N GLU A 251 -7.57 38.44 32.89
CA GLU A 251 -7.47 39.85 32.56
C GLU A 251 -8.33 40.71 33.49
N LEU A 252 -9.55 40.29 33.79
CA LEU A 252 -10.41 40.96 34.77
C LEU A 252 -9.76 41.02 36.16
N GLU A 253 -9.19 39.92 36.62
CA GLU A 253 -8.45 39.87 37.90
C GLU A 253 -7.25 40.81 37.90
N HIS A 254 -6.51 40.88 36.79
CA HIS A 254 -5.39 41.80 36.63
C HIS A 254 -5.83 43.27 36.75
N LEU A 255 -6.88 43.67 36.02
CA LEU A 255 -7.44 45.03 36.06
C LEU A 255 -7.97 45.40 37.45
N GLN A 256 -8.60 44.46 38.16
CA GLN A 256 -9.06 44.68 39.53
C GLN A 256 -7.88 44.91 40.50
N LYS A 257 -6.78 44.19 40.31
CA LYS A 257 -5.57 44.34 41.12
C LYS A 257 -4.88 45.69 40.85
N GLU A 258 -4.81 46.11 39.59
CA GLU A 258 -4.34 47.44 39.22
C GLU A 258 -5.22 48.55 39.81
N ARG A 259 -6.55 48.40 39.78
CA ARG A 259 -7.45 49.38 40.41
C ARG A 259 -7.25 49.48 41.92
N LYS A 260 -7.03 48.34 42.61
CA LYS A 260 -6.72 48.31 44.06
C LYS A 260 -5.35 48.93 44.37
N ASN A 261 -4.36 48.77 43.51
CA ASN A 261 -3.02 49.35 43.69
C ASN A 261 -2.95 50.83 43.26
N GLY A 262 -3.67 51.23 42.22
CA GLY A 262 -3.78 52.61 41.74
C GLY A 262 -4.62 53.50 42.65
N GLY A 263 -5.55 52.91 43.42
CA GLY A 263 -6.26 53.60 44.50
C GLY A 263 -5.40 53.89 45.74
N ARG A 264 -4.10 53.56 45.74
CA ARG A 264 -3.18 53.77 46.87
C ARG A 264 -2.32 55.03 46.76
N TYR A 265 -2.51 55.87 45.74
CA TYR A 265 -1.83 57.16 45.63
C TYR A 265 -2.77 58.32 45.98
N HIS A 266 -2.38 58.99 47.08
CA HIS A 266 -2.75 60.30 47.61
C HIS A 266 -4.07 60.52 48.37
N TYR A 267 -3.93 60.71 49.70
CA TYR A 267 -4.43 61.90 50.41
C TYR A 267 -3.51 62.24 51.60
N GLU A 268 -2.38 62.91 51.35
CA GLU A 268 -1.80 63.85 52.32
C GLU A 268 -2.08 65.23 51.76
N TRP A 269 -3.02 65.93 52.40
CA TRP A 269 -3.38 67.33 52.15
C TRP A 269 -2.59 68.23 53.13
N PRO A 270 -2.52 69.54 52.85
CA PRO A 270 -1.30 70.37 52.80
C PRO A 270 -0.63 70.64 54.15
#